data_AF-A0A7K0KD81-F1
#
_entry.id   AF-A0A7K0KD81-F1
#
_cell.length_a   1.000
_cell.length_b   1.000
_cell.length_c   1.000
_cell.angle_alpha   90.00
_cell.angle_beta   90.00
_cell.angle_gamma   90.00
#
_symmetry.space_group_name_H-M   'P 1'
#
loop_
_entity.id
_entity.type
_entity.pdbx_description
1 polymer ?
#
loop_
_entity_poly.entity_id
_entity_poly.type
_entity_poly.pdbx_seq_one_letter_code
_entity_poly.pdbx_strand_id
1 'polypeptide(L)'
;MIENREDVARILFSPKMIHNGTLLPAAFELRSHISEDYLSVLRTSIPSWKEEMQLVPNRRNRTAIAYSTLNVGETRALSDDDTIFDVVAYPSEKFKSHAGITIKYKGEKVIGGIPIKQSSLTAESFIRLAIRYKLLVLARKEVHYL
;
A
#
# COMPACT_ATOMS: atom_id res chain seq x y z
N MET A 1 17.27 -3.63 -5.36
CA MET A 1 16.65 -2.31 -5.09
C MET A 1 15.49 -2.15 -6.05
N ILE A 2 14.39 -1.50 -5.66
CA ILE A 2 13.27 -1.19 -6.57
C ILE A 2 13.53 0.19 -7.17
N GLU A 3 13.56 0.27 -8.50
CA GLU A 3 13.91 1.49 -9.24
C GLU A 3 12.76 2.51 -9.21
N ASN A 4 13.07 3.81 -9.23
CA ASN A 4 12.05 4.88 -9.22
C ASN A 4 11.11 4.81 -10.43
N ARG A 5 11.60 4.33 -11.58
CA ARG A 5 10.80 4.17 -12.80
C ARG A 5 9.82 2.99 -12.74
N GLU A 6 9.92 2.13 -11.73
CA GLU A 6 9.09 0.94 -11.62
C GLU A 6 7.68 1.33 -11.14
N ASP A 7 6.66 0.63 -11.65
CA ASP A 7 5.31 0.69 -11.13
C ASP A 7 5.04 -0.52 -10.21
N VAL A 8 4.23 -0.30 -9.19
CA VAL A 8 3.74 -1.35 -8.28
C VAL A 8 2.21 -1.38 -8.28
N ALA A 9 1.63 -2.56 -8.21
CA ALA A 9 0.20 -2.80 -8.14
C ALA A 9 -0.25 -2.97 -6.69
N ARG A 10 -1.15 -2.09 -6.24
CA ARG A 10 -1.91 -2.26 -5.00
C ARG A 10 -3.14 -3.11 -5.28
N ILE A 11 -3.18 -4.30 -4.70
CA ILE A 11 -4.30 -5.24 -4.85
C ILE A 11 -5.50 -4.78 -4.00
N LEU A 12 -6.69 -4.85 -4.58
CA LEU A 12 -7.96 -4.48 -3.95
C LEU A 12 -8.77 -5.74 -3.72
N PHE A 13 -9.14 -5.99 -2.46
CA PHE A 13 -9.82 -7.22 -2.04
C PHE A 13 -11.23 -7.00 -1.46
N SER A 14 -11.69 -5.75 -1.44
CA SER A 14 -12.93 -5.39 -0.76
C SER A 14 -13.63 -4.28 -1.52
N PRO A 15 -14.97 -4.38 -1.71
CA PRO A 15 -15.76 -3.27 -2.21
C PRO A 15 -15.62 -2.00 -1.35
N LYS A 16 -15.23 -2.09 -0.08
CA LYS A 16 -14.95 -0.89 0.75
C LYS A 16 -13.76 -0.06 0.26
N MET A 17 -12.93 -0.61 -0.63
CA MET A 17 -11.79 0.08 -1.22
C MET A 17 -12.16 0.82 -2.50
N ILE A 18 -13.35 0.58 -3.06
CA ILE A 18 -13.77 1.12 -4.36
C ILE A 18 -15.24 1.54 -4.28
N HIS A 19 -15.55 2.78 -4.63
CA HIS A 19 -16.92 3.26 -4.74
C HIS A 19 -17.16 3.84 -6.13
N ASN A 20 -18.15 3.32 -6.86
CA ASN A 20 -18.49 3.75 -8.22
C ASN A 20 -17.26 3.86 -9.14
N GLY A 21 -16.42 2.81 -9.16
CA GLY A 21 -15.20 2.78 -9.97
C GLY A 21 -14.03 3.62 -9.44
N THR A 22 -14.23 4.36 -8.35
CA THR A 22 -13.22 5.24 -7.76
C THR A 22 -12.56 4.60 -6.55
N LEU A 23 -11.22 4.64 -6.50
CA LEU A 23 -10.45 4.16 -5.36
C LEU A 23 -10.73 5.01 -4.10
N LEU A 24 -10.84 4.35 -2.95
CA LEU A 24 -11.07 5.00 -1.65
C LEU A 24 -9.80 4.94 -0.77
N PRO A 25 -9.64 5.86 0.21
CA PRO A 25 -8.51 5.84 1.16
C PRO A 25 -8.34 4.51 1.91
N ALA A 26 -9.43 3.74 2.07
CA ALA A 26 -9.42 2.41 2.67
C ALA A 26 -8.53 1.40 1.92
N ALA A 27 -8.20 1.63 0.65
CA ALA A 27 -7.25 0.82 -0.11
C ALA A 27 -5.83 0.86 0.48
N PHE A 28 -5.47 1.95 1.17
CA PHE A 28 -4.13 2.22 1.72
C PHE A 28 -4.09 2.12 3.25
N GLU A 29 -5.04 1.40 3.85
CA GLU A 29 -5.06 1.18 5.29
C GLU A 29 -4.06 0.08 5.70
N LEU A 30 -3.15 0.42 6.61
CA LEU A 30 -2.32 -0.55 7.32
C LEU A 30 -3.17 -1.34 8.31
N ARG A 31 -3.07 -2.66 8.25
CA ARG A 31 -3.95 -3.56 8.98
C ARG A 31 -3.58 -3.66 10.46
N SER A 32 -4.46 -3.18 11.33
CA SER A 32 -4.28 -3.22 12.79
C SER A 32 -4.24 -4.61 13.41
N HIS A 33 -4.97 -5.55 12.81
CA HIS A 33 -5.18 -6.88 13.37
C HIS A 33 -4.03 -7.88 13.15
N ILE A 34 -3.03 -7.51 12.35
CA ILE A 34 -1.82 -8.32 12.12
C ILE A 34 -0.54 -7.48 12.34
N SER A 35 -0.68 -6.28 12.92
CA SER A 35 0.43 -5.34 13.11
C SER A 35 1.27 -5.12 11.85
N GLU A 36 0.58 -4.88 10.73
CA GLU A 36 1.25 -4.76 9.43
C GLU A 36 2.10 -3.49 9.39
N ASP A 37 3.36 -3.64 8.96
CA ASP A 37 4.37 -2.58 8.98
C ASP A 37 4.73 -2.08 7.57
N TYR A 38 4.01 -2.53 6.54
CA TYR A 38 4.08 -2.02 5.16
C TYR A 38 2.75 -2.22 4.43
N LEU A 39 2.46 -1.43 3.40
CA LEU A 39 1.36 -1.72 2.49
C LEU A 39 1.83 -2.68 1.40
N SER A 40 1.31 -3.91 1.41
CA SER A 40 1.66 -4.92 0.40
C SER A 40 1.27 -4.48 -1.02
N VAL A 41 2.20 -4.60 -1.95
CA VAL A 41 2.06 -4.30 -3.37
C VAL A 41 2.82 -5.34 -4.20
N LEU A 42 2.53 -5.43 -5.50
CA LEU A 42 3.23 -6.31 -6.43
C LEU A 42 3.98 -5.50 -7.47
N ARG A 43 5.22 -5.88 -7.75
CA ARG A 43 6.10 -5.29 -8.75
C ARG A 43 5.61 -5.63 -10.15
N THR A 44 5.16 -4.64 -10.92
CA THR A 44 4.60 -4.89 -12.26
C THR A 44 5.67 -5.25 -13.30
N SER A 45 6.95 -4.98 -12.98
CA SER A 45 8.10 -5.37 -13.79
C SER A 45 8.39 -6.88 -13.77
N ILE A 46 7.83 -7.61 -12.80
CA ILE A 46 8.03 -9.05 -12.65
C ILE A 46 6.93 -9.78 -13.42
N PRO A 47 7.22 -10.52 -14.51
CA PRO A 47 6.18 -11.04 -15.42
C PRO A 47 5.06 -11.83 -14.74
N SER A 48 5.36 -12.57 -13.66
CA SER A 48 4.41 -13.40 -12.90
C SER A 48 3.46 -12.61 -11.98
N TRP A 49 3.53 -11.28 -11.93
CA TRP A 49 2.81 -10.49 -10.92
C TRP A 49 1.29 -10.64 -11.01
N LYS A 50 0.73 -10.82 -12.22
CA LYS A 50 -0.73 -10.98 -12.40
C LYS A 50 -1.20 -12.34 -11.92
N GLU A 51 -0.45 -13.39 -12.20
CA GLU A 51 -0.69 -14.74 -11.70
C GLU A 51 -0.55 -14.78 -10.19
N GLU A 52 0.51 -14.15 -9.65
CA GLU A 52 0.75 -14.06 -8.22
C GLU A 52 -0.36 -13.29 -7.49
N MET A 53 -0.89 -12.22 -8.09
CA MET A 53 -2.04 -11.47 -7.56
C MET A 53 -3.27 -12.36 -7.34
N GLN A 54 -3.54 -13.29 -8.25
CA GLN A 54 -4.66 -14.24 -8.12
C GLN A 54 -4.43 -15.26 -6.99
N LEU A 55 -3.17 -15.46 -6.60
CA LEU A 55 -2.75 -16.39 -5.56
C LEU A 55 -2.55 -15.72 -4.19
N VAL A 56 -2.57 -14.38 -4.10
CA VAL A 56 -2.46 -13.67 -2.82
C VAL A 56 -3.70 -13.96 -1.97
N PRO A 57 -3.57 -14.72 -0.87
CA PRO A 57 -4.71 -15.06 -0.04
C PRO A 57 -5.13 -13.83 0.79
N ASN A 58 -6.41 -13.47 0.76
CA ASN A 58 -7.00 -12.60 1.77
C ASN A 58 -7.71 -13.42 2.86
N ARG A 59 -7.87 -12.82 4.05
CA ARG A 59 -8.85 -13.22 5.06
C ARG A 59 -10.20 -13.50 4.38
N ARG A 60 -10.78 -14.67 4.71
CA ARG A 60 -12.10 -15.16 4.24
C ARG A 60 -12.18 -15.57 2.75
N ASN A 61 -11.11 -16.08 2.14
CA ASN A 61 -11.11 -16.61 0.76
C ASN A 61 -11.60 -15.61 -0.31
N ARG A 62 -11.38 -14.31 -0.10
CA ARG A 62 -11.74 -13.31 -1.11
C ARG A 62 -10.67 -13.26 -2.18
N THR A 63 -11.08 -13.50 -3.43
CA THR A 63 -10.27 -13.24 -4.61
C THR A 63 -9.99 -11.74 -4.72
N ALA A 64 -8.83 -11.37 -5.24
CA ALA A 64 -8.59 -10.00 -5.70
C ALA A 64 -9.73 -9.61 -6.65
N ILE A 65 -10.30 -8.41 -6.46
CA ILE A 65 -11.40 -7.91 -7.30
C ILE A 65 -10.92 -6.88 -8.31
N ALA A 66 -9.81 -6.22 -8.01
CA ALA A 66 -9.20 -5.20 -8.84
C ALA A 66 -7.78 -4.88 -8.35
N TYR A 67 -7.07 -4.03 -9.08
CA TYR A 67 -5.85 -3.39 -8.63
C TYR A 67 -5.77 -1.94 -9.12
N SER A 68 -4.92 -1.16 -8.45
CA SER A 68 -4.49 0.17 -8.90
C SER A 68 -2.97 0.20 -8.94
N THR A 69 -2.39 1.01 -9.83
CA THR A 69 -0.93 1.16 -9.93
C THR A 69 -0.44 2.43 -9.26
N LEU A 70 0.78 2.39 -8.72
CA LEU A 70 1.52 3.53 -8.20
C LEU A 70 2.95 3.50 -8.78
N ASN A 71 3.49 4.66 -9.12
CA ASN A 71 4.90 4.77 -9.45
C ASN A 71 5.76 4.83 -8.17
N VAL A 72 6.89 4.12 -8.17
CA VAL A 72 7.79 4.04 -7.02
C VAL A 72 8.47 5.38 -6.73
N GLY A 73 8.93 6.08 -7.77
CA GLY A 73 9.56 7.39 -7.64
C GLY A 73 8.60 8.44 -7.07
N GLU A 74 7.38 8.49 -7.60
CA GLU A 74 6.32 9.38 -7.08
C GLU A 74 5.97 9.06 -5.62
N THR A 75 5.88 7.77 -5.28
CA THR A 75 5.62 7.33 -3.89
C THR A 75 6.70 7.83 -2.94
N ARG A 76 7.99 7.70 -3.30
CA ARG A 76 9.10 8.22 -2.50
C ARG A 76 9.08 9.75 -2.42
N ALA A 77 8.66 10.43 -3.48
CA ALA A 77 8.55 11.88 -3.53
C ALA A 77 7.43 12.45 -2.63
N LEU A 78 6.54 11.61 -2.06
CA LEU A 78 5.61 12.02 -0.99
C LEU A 78 6.32 12.33 0.33
N SER A 79 7.59 11.96 0.45
CA SER A 79 8.38 12.17 1.65
C SER A 79 8.58 13.66 1.90
N ASP A 80 8.48 14.03 3.17
CA ASP A 80 8.76 15.37 3.69
C ASP A 80 9.60 15.23 4.99
N ASP A 81 9.84 16.35 5.67
CA ASP A 81 10.67 16.38 6.88
C ASP A 81 10.18 15.43 7.98
N ASP A 82 8.86 15.25 8.07
CA ASP A 82 8.23 14.45 9.11
C ASP A 82 7.86 13.04 8.63
N THR A 83 7.62 12.82 7.35
CA THR A 83 7.09 11.55 6.83
C THR A 83 7.97 11.01 5.73
N ILE A 84 8.44 9.77 5.87
CA ILE A 84 9.24 9.10 4.85
C ILE A 84 8.46 7.93 4.26
N PHE A 85 8.35 7.90 2.94
CA PHE A 85 7.79 6.80 2.17
C PHE A 85 8.91 6.09 1.41
N ASP A 86 8.96 4.76 1.49
CA ASP A 86 9.86 3.96 0.66
C ASP A 86 9.19 2.68 0.19
N VAL A 87 9.62 2.17 -0.95
CA VAL A 87 9.15 0.92 -1.53
C VAL A 87 10.27 -0.10 -1.49
N VAL A 88 10.06 -1.14 -0.68
CA VAL A 88 11.07 -2.17 -0.40
C VAL A 88 10.60 -3.51 -0.99
N ALA A 89 11.53 -4.24 -1.59
CA ALA A 89 11.23 -5.57 -2.12
C ALA A 89 11.11 -6.56 -0.95
N TYR A 90 10.04 -7.35 -0.97
CA TYR A 90 9.82 -8.46 -0.03
C TYR A 90 9.56 -9.77 -0.81
N PRO A 91 10.41 -10.12 -1.79
CA PRO A 91 10.18 -11.31 -2.58
C PRO A 91 10.22 -12.53 -1.66
N SER A 92 9.24 -13.40 -1.83
CA SER A 92 9.24 -14.73 -1.21
C SER A 92 9.38 -15.77 -2.32
N GLU A 93 9.74 -17.01 -1.97
CA GLU A 93 9.78 -18.10 -2.94
C GLU A 93 8.44 -18.29 -3.66
N LYS A 94 7.33 -17.98 -2.96
CA LYS A 94 5.97 -18.07 -3.48
C LYS A 94 5.54 -16.87 -4.33
N PHE A 95 5.98 -15.66 -3.94
CA PHE A 95 5.57 -14.41 -4.59
C PHE A 95 6.81 -13.57 -4.90
N LYS A 96 7.35 -13.73 -6.11
CA LYS A 96 8.57 -13.05 -6.56
C LYS A 96 8.34 -11.56 -6.81
N SER A 97 7.11 -11.19 -7.12
CA SER A 97 6.71 -9.80 -7.34
C SER A 97 6.43 -9.04 -6.03
N HIS A 98 6.43 -9.69 -4.87
CA HIS A 98 6.01 -9.03 -3.64
C HIS A 98 6.96 -7.89 -3.20
N ALA A 99 6.36 -6.75 -2.87
CA ALA A 99 7.00 -5.57 -2.33
C ALA A 99 6.07 -4.88 -1.31
N GLY A 100 6.59 -3.88 -0.61
CA GLY A 100 5.89 -3.18 0.44
C GLY A 100 6.22 -1.71 0.45
N ILE A 101 5.18 -0.87 0.56
CA ILE A 101 5.36 0.56 0.84
C ILE A 101 5.48 0.71 2.36
N THR A 102 6.69 1.02 2.82
CA THR A 102 6.98 1.33 4.22
C THR A 102 6.82 2.81 4.48
N ILE A 103 6.33 3.15 5.67
CA ILE A 103 6.10 4.54 6.06
C ILE A 103 6.74 4.78 7.43
N LYS A 104 7.49 5.86 7.56
CA LYS A 104 7.96 6.38 8.85
C LYS A 104 7.38 7.77 9.09
N TYR A 105 7.04 8.07 10.34
CA TYR A 105 6.65 9.39 10.79
C TYR A 105 7.54 9.80 11.97
N LYS A 106 8.23 10.94 11.85
CA LYS A 106 9.24 11.45 12.79
C LYS A 106 10.27 10.39 13.18
N GLY A 107 10.75 9.65 12.18
CA GLY A 107 11.74 8.57 12.35
C GLY A 107 11.17 7.23 12.83
N GLU A 108 9.93 7.18 13.31
CA GLU A 108 9.28 5.97 13.83
C GLU A 108 8.47 5.26 12.74
N LYS A 109 8.51 3.93 12.71
CA LYS A 109 7.76 3.15 11.71
C LYS A 109 6.26 3.22 12.02
N VAL A 110 5.46 3.55 11.01
CA VAL A 110 3.99 3.50 11.14
C VAL A 110 3.56 2.05 10.95
N ILE A 111 3.06 1.44 12.02
CA ILE A 111 2.56 0.06 12.02
C ILE A 111 1.05 0.09 12.26
N GLY A 112 0.30 -0.76 11.56
CA GLY A 112 -1.13 -0.89 11.77
C GLY A 112 -1.42 -1.32 13.20
N GLY A 113 -2.33 -0.61 13.90
CA GLY A 113 -2.78 -1.02 15.23
C GLY A 113 -1.80 -0.76 16.38
N ILE A 114 -0.59 -0.28 16.08
CA ILE A 114 0.37 0.18 17.08
C ILE A 114 0.36 1.71 17.11
N PRO A 115 0.17 2.35 18.28
CA PRO A 115 0.16 3.80 18.38
C PRO A 115 1.45 4.45 17.86
N ILE A 116 1.31 5.61 17.22
CA ILE A 116 2.49 6.41 16.85
C ILE A 116 2.97 7.12 18.12
N LYS A 117 4.23 6.88 18.52
CA LYS A 117 4.82 7.49 19.72
C LYS A 117 4.67 9.01 19.68
N GLN A 118 4.43 9.60 20.85
CA GLN A 118 4.35 11.05 21.03
C GLN A 118 3.23 11.75 20.24
N SER A 119 2.25 11.00 19.70
CA SER A 119 1.05 11.54 19.09
C SER A 119 -0.17 11.32 19.99
N SER A 120 -1.10 12.28 20.02
CA SER A 120 -2.43 12.05 20.61
C SER A 120 -3.26 11.17 19.67
N LEU A 121 -4.31 10.53 20.19
CA LEU A 121 -5.20 9.69 19.37
C LEU A 121 -5.80 10.45 18.17
N THR A 122 -6.17 11.71 18.37
CA THR A 122 -6.68 12.59 17.31
C THR A 122 -5.62 12.87 16.26
N ALA A 123 -4.39 13.18 16.68
CA ALA A 123 -3.27 13.42 15.78
C ALA A 123 -2.90 12.15 14.99
N GLU A 124 -2.87 10.99 15.65
CA GLU A 124 -2.62 9.70 14.99
C GLU A 124 -3.65 9.42 13.90
N SER A 125 -4.94 9.63 14.21
CA SER A 125 -6.02 9.43 13.25
C SER A 125 -5.85 10.34 12.03
N PHE A 126 -5.49 11.61 12.26
CA PHE A 126 -5.19 12.56 11.19
C PHE A 126 -3.98 12.15 10.34
N ILE A 127 -2.86 11.77 10.97
CA ILE A 127 -1.64 11.34 10.28
C ILE A 127 -1.92 10.14 9.38
N ARG A 128 -2.59 9.11 9.91
CA ARG A 128 -2.95 7.92 9.14
C ARG A 128 -3.90 8.24 7.99
N LEU A 129 -4.84 9.16 8.20
CA LEU A 129 -5.74 9.61 7.13
C LEU A 129 -4.96 10.37 6.05
N ALA A 130 -4.08 11.29 6.42
CA ALA A 130 -3.25 12.05 5.49
C ALA A 130 -2.34 11.14 4.65
N ILE A 131 -1.70 10.14 5.26
CA ILE A 131 -0.91 9.11 4.56
C ILE A 131 -1.76 8.40 3.49
N ARG A 132 -2.97 7.96 3.85
CA ARG A 132 -3.87 7.26 2.91
C ARG A 132 -4.26 8.16 1.74
N TYR A 133 -4.54 9.44 2.01
CA TYR A 133 -4.88 10.41 0.96
C TYR A 133 -3.70 10.73 0.04
N LYS A 134 -2.50 10.91 0.58
CA LYS A 134 -1.28 11.11 -0.22
C LYS A 134 -1.10 9.97 -1.23
N LEU A 135 -1.21 8.72 -0.78
CA LEU A 135 -1.11 7.54 -1.65
C LEU A 135 -2.27 7.43 -2.64
N LEU A 136 -3.49 7.78 -2.21
CA LEU A 136 -4.67 7.79 -3.08
C LEU A 136 -4.52 8.78 -4.24
N VAL A 137 -3.94 9.96 -4.01
CA VAL A 137 -3.72 10.97 -5.05
C VAL A 137 -2.74 10.48 -6.12
N LEU A 138 -1.73 9.69 -5.73
CA LEU A 138 -0.77 9.11 -6.68
C LEU A 138 -1.30 7.87 -7.41
N ALA A 139 -2.17 7.11 -6.76
CA ALA A 139 -2.76 5.95 -7.36
C ALA A 139 -3.42 6.36 -8.68
N ARG A 140 -3.00 5.73 -9.79
CA ARG A 140 -3.60 6.05 -11.10
C ARG A 140 -5.11 5.91 -10.98
N LYS A 141 -5.84 6.89 -11.52
CA LYS A 141 -7.31 6.97 -11.39
C LYS A 141 -8.03 5.72 -11.95
N GLU A 142 -7.34 4.95 -12.79
CA GLU A 142 -7.85 3.71 -13.36
C GLU A 142 -7.75 2.56 -12.35
N VAL A 143 -8.93 2.09 -11.92
CA VAL A 143 -9.09 0.82 -11.23
C VAL A 143 -9.25 -0.27 -12.29
N HIS A 144 -8.34 -1.24 -12.29
CA HIS A 144 -8.40 -2.37 -13.20
C HIS A 144 -9.09 -3.55 -12.53
N TYR A 145 -10.31 -3.86 -12.95
CA TYR A 145 -11.08 -5.01 -12.45
C TYR A 145 -10.52 -6.33 -13.00
N LEU A 146 -10.71 -7.40 -12.23
CA LEU A 146 -10.28 -8.77 -12.54
C LEU A 146 -11.44 -9.66 -12.94
#